data_AF-A0A6N4AC29-F1
#
_entry.id   AF-A0A6N4AC29-F1
#
_cell.length_a   1.000
_cell.length_b   1.000
_cell.length_c   1.000
_cell.angle_alpha   90.00
_cell.angle_beta   90.00
_cell.angle_gamma   90.00
#
_symmetry.space_group_name_H-M   'P 1'
#
loop_
_entity.id
_entity.type
_entity.pdbx_description
1 polymer ?
#
loop_
_entity_poly.entity_id
_entity_poly.type
_entity_poly.pdbx_seq_one_letter_code
_entity_poly.pdbx_strand_id
1 'polypeptide(L)'
;MDELNTKFFIGLSWHFGGGPKSYFSGTAGVGVSRRFGPVDPGVNIAINAYNGGMGALSGSNAMNFDVVMTGKLTVGGGRTNPMSVYPLHMDSGTGMEDTYKYSGTLGTSMVLNNNDRNQQVGFVQLRAGNFGFQFYNDFGGFKKIGIADGHDRWWTGGGKVILGNNRSNYQMIIASDVFTADTDSESVTDSEAAKRSLADFEQRHIGSSGFEKFKDKAFNYTPTTATEVGQDFLNFKRDGVAWNPNAHSFDLNQGRTSFHARTPQGSIGINGIGQGHMYSQDMIHRFINFHLIPSERPNYWEVQIGPNINTGF
;
A
#
# COMPACT_ATOMS: atom_id res chain seq x y z
N MET A 1 -13.56 -26.33 18.58
CA MET A 1 -12.13 -26.64 18.38
C MET A 1 -11.55 -25.52 17.54
N ASP A 2 -10.35 -25.03 17.87
CA ASP A 2 -9.69 -24.00 17.07
C ASP A 2 -8.99 -24.66 15.87
N GLU A 3 -9.72 -24.72 14.76
CA GLU A 3 -9.31 -25.34 13.49
C GLU A 3 -8.34 -24.44 12.73
N LEU A 4 -7.45 -25.09 11.98
CA LEU A 4 -6.57 -24.41 11.02
C LEU A 4 -7.44 -23.91 9.87
N ASN A 5 -7.51 -22.60 9.67
CA ASN A 5 -8.28 -22.00 8.58
C ASN A 5 -7.36 -21.88 7.36
N THR A 6 -7.62 -22.67 6.32
CA THR A 6 -6.87 -22.63 5.07
C THR A 6 -7.78 -22.14 3.94
N LYS A 7 -7.35 -21.10 3.24
CA LYS A 7 -8.11 -20.53 2.12
C LYS A 7 -7.26 -20.41 0.87
N PHE A 8 -7.74 -21.03 -0.20
CA PHE A 8 -7.26 -20.77 -1.55
C PHE A 8 -8.12 -19.68 -2.16
N PHE A 9 -7.47 -18.77 -2.87
CA PHE A 9 -8.15 -17.66 -3.52
C PHE A 9 -7.63 -17.47 -4.93
N ILE A 10 -8.55 -17.10 -5.81
CA ILE A 10 -8.27 -16.60 -7.15
C ILE A 10 -9.19 -15.40 -7.38
N GLY A 11 -8.61 -14.30 -7.82
CA GLY A 11 -9.32 -13.10 -8.26
C GLY A 11 -8.85 -12.72 -9.65
N LEU A 12 -9.81 -12.34 -10.49
CA LEU A 12 -9.54 -11.75 -11.81
C LEU A 12 -10.31 -10.45 -11.88
N SER A 13 -9.66 -9.38 -12.32
CA SER A 13 -10.27 -8.07 -12.46
C SER A 13 -10.00 -7.48 -13.84
N TRP A 14 -11.03 -6.86 -14.40
CA TRP A 14 -10.95 -6.02 -15.57
C TRP A 14 -11.06 -4.57 -15.14
N HIS A 15 -10.20 -3.73 -15.70
CA HIS A 15 -10.14 -2.30 -15.44
C HIS A 15 -10.48 -1.53 -16.72
N PHE A 16 -11.52 -0.69 -16.66
CA PHE A 16 -12.05 0.05 -17.81
C PHE A 16 -12.17 1.55 -17.52
N GLY A 17 -11.88 2.38 -18.52
CA GLY A 17 -12.14 3.83 -18.47
C GLY A 17 -10.91 4.69 -18.20
N GLY A 18 -11.01 5.96 -18.63
CA GLY A 18 -10.22 7.16 -18.30
C GLY A 18 -8.70 7.18 -18.49
N GLY A 19 -8.02 6.07 -18.20
CA GLY A 19 -6.58 5.93 -18.23
C GLY A 19 -6.01 5.65 -19.62
N PRO A 20 -4.68 5.50 -19.73
CA PRO A 20 -4.00 5.29 -21.01
C PRO A 20 -4.44 4.01 -21.74
N LYS A 21 -4.99 3.03 -21.02
CA LYS A 21 -5.55 1.79 -21.57
C LYS A 21 -6.44 1.06 -20.57
N SER A 22 -7.33 0.22 -21.08
CA SER A 22 -7.94 -0.85 -20.30
C SER A 22 -6.94 -1.99 -20.08
N TYR A 23 -7.02 -2.65 -18.93
CA TYR A 23 -6.05 -3.67 -18.56
C TYR A 23 -6.67 -4.74 -17.65
N PHE A 24 -5.91 -5.81 -17.44
CA PHE A 24 -6.29 -6.93 -16.61
C PHE A 24 -5.37 -7.00 -15.40
N SER A 25 -5.95 -7.34 -14.26
CA SER A 25 -5.19 -7.76 -13.09
C SER A 25 -5.75 -9.07 -12.55
N GLY A 26 -4.91 -9.84 -11.87
CA GLY A 26 -5.29 -11.09 -11.26
C GLY A 26 -4.46 -11.36 -10.02
N THR A 27 -5.02 -12.15 -9.12
CA THR A 27 -4.33 -12.62 -7.93
C THR A 27 -4.68 -14.08 -7.69
N ALA A 28 -3.72 -14.87 -7.24
CA ALA A 28 -3.95 -16.24 -6.82
C ALA A 28 -3.04 -16.60 -5.65
N GLY A 29 -3.52 -17.45 -4.75
CA GLY A 29 -2.69 -17.83 -3.61
C GLY A 29 -3.38 -18.64 -2.54
N VAL A 30 -2.70 -18.73 -1.40
CA VAL A 30 -3.16 -19.45 -0.22
C VAL A 30 -2.85 -18.64 1.04
N GLY A 31 -3.83 -18.58 1.94
CA GLY A 31 -3.67 -18.06 3.29
C GLY A 31 -3.98 -19.14 4.32
N VAL A 32 -3.21 -19.17 5.39
CA VAL A 32 -3.39 -20.07 6.52
C VAL A 32 -3.37 -19.25 7.79
N SER A 33 -4.38 -19.38 8.64
CA SER A 33 -4.36 -18.79 9.98
C SER A 33 -4.94 -19.75 11.01
N ARG A 34 -4.54 -19.57 12.26
CA ARG A 34 -5.09 -20.38 13.35
C ARG A 34 -5.27 -19.53 14.59
N ARG A 35 -6.46 -19.57 15.15
CA ARG A 35 -6.78 -18.93 16.42
C ARG A 35 -6.29 -19.80 17.59
N PHE A 36 -5.72 -19.17 18.60
CA PHE A 36 -5.32 -19.75 19.88
C PHE A 36 -5.80 -18.80 20.98
N GLY A 37 -7.09 -18.90 21.36
CA GLY A 37 -7.69 -18.00 22.33
C GLY A 37 -7.62 -16.52 21.88
N PRO A 38 -6.82 -15.65 22.54
CA PRO A 38 -6.69 -14.24 22.17
C PRO A 38 -5.66 -13.94 21.08
N VAL A 39 -4.92 -14.93 20.57
CA VAL A 39 -3.89 -14.75 19.54
C VAL A 39 -4.22 -15.54 18.27
N ASP A 40 -3.98 -14.98 17.09
CA ASP A 40 -4.19 -15.60 15.78
C ASP A 40 -3.00 -15.28 14.85
N PRO A 41 -1.96 -16.13 14.82
CA PRO A 41 -0.93 -16.08 13.80
C PRO A 41 -1.50 -16.53 12.44
N GLY A 42 -0.96 -15.95 11.36
CA GLY A 42 -1.27 -16.38 10.02
C GLY A 42 -0.17 -16.07 9.02
N VAL A 43 -0.19 -16.81 7.92
CA VAL A 43 0.69 -16.62 6.77
C VAL A 43 -0.11 -16.58 5.48
N ASN A 44 0.39 -15.89 4.47
CA ASN A 44 -0.23 -15.81 3.16
C ASN A 44 0.84 -15.79 2.07
N ILE A 45 0.60 -16.47 0.98
CA ILE A 45 1.39 -16.34 -0.25
C ILE A 45 0.42 -16.00 -1.37
N ALA A 46 0.65 -14.88 -2.04
CA ALA A 46 -0.12 -14.43 -3.20
C ALA A 46 0.81 -14.17 -4.38
N ILE A 47 0.33 -14.45 -5.59
CA ILE A 47 0.93 -13.99 -6.83
C ILE A 47 -0.06 -13.00 -7.42
N ASN A 48 0.34 -11.75 -7.58
CA ASN A 48 -0.42 -10.73 -8.30
C ASN A 48 0.17 -10.56 -9.69
N ALA A 49 -0.68 -10.53 -10.71
CA ALA A 49 -0.28 -10.32 -12.09
C ALA A 49 -1.07 -9.14 -12.68
N TYR A 50 -0.40 -8.20 -13.34
CA TYR A 50 -1.05 -7.02 -13.92
C TYR A 50 -0.23 -6.44 -15.06
N ASN A 51 -0.89 -5.90 -16.08
CA ASN A 51 -0.24 -5.22 -17.20
C ASN A 51 -0.61 -3.74 -17.32
N GLY A 52 -1.20 -3.14 -16.29
CA GLY A 52 -1.57 -1.73 -16.24
C GLY A 52 -1.88 -1.28 -14.83
N GLY A 53 -2.22 0.01 -14.68
CA GLY A 53 -2.50 0.62 -13.38
C GLY A 53 -1.25 0.86 -12.53
N MET A 54 -1.43 0.74 -11.21
CA MET A 54 -0.36 0.91 -10.24
C MET A 54 0.81 -0.06 -10.49
N GLY A 55 2.05 0.45 -10.43
CA GLY A 55 3.26 -0.36 -10.63
C GLY A 55 3.57 -0.74 -12.08
N ALA A 56 2.77 -0.31 -13.06
CA ALA A 56 3.03 -0.52 -14.49
C ALA A 56 3.30 0.81 -15.20
N LEU A 57 4.26 0.86 -16.12
CA LEU A 57 4.55 2.03 -16.96
C LEU A 57 3.40 2.37 -17.93
N SER A 58 3.20 3.65 -18.26
CA SER A 58 2.00 4.16 -18.94
C SER A 58 1.90 3.63 -20.37
N GLY A 59 3.04 3.59 -21.05
CA GLY A 59 3.18 3.10 -22.41
C GLY A 59 3.54 1.61 -22.53
N SER A 60 3.73 0.89 -21.42
CA SER A 60 4.18 -0.51 -21.46
C SER A 60 3.01 -1.48 -21.38
N ASN A 61 3.03 -2.55 -22.18
CA ASN A 61 2.12 -3.70 -22.07
C ASN A 61 2.76 -4.90 -21.37
N ALA A 62 3.95 -4.73 -20.78
CA ALA A 62 4.63 -5.79 -20.06
C ALA A 62 3.77 -6.28 -18.87
N MET A 63 3.78 -7.60 -18.67
CA MET A 63 3.20 -8.20 -17.48
C MET A 63 4.14 -7.97 -16.30
N ASN A 64 3.57 -7.50 -15.20
CA ASN A 64 4.21 -7.41 -13.90
C ASN A 64 3.70 -8.53 -13.02
N PHE A 65 4.61 -9.09 -12.23
CA PHE A 65 4.32 -10.15 -11.27
C PHE A 65 4.87 -9.75 -9.91
N ASP A 66 4.01 -9.78 -8.89
CA ASP A 66 4.39 -9.60 -7.49
C ASP A 66 4.09 -10.90 -6.73
N VAL A 67 5.13 -11.59 -6.27
CA VAL A 67 4.98 -12.68 -5.29
C VAL A 67 5.04 -12.04 -3.90
N VAL A 68 3.92 -12.06 -3.20
CA VAL A 68 3.75 -11.44 -1.88
C VAL A 68 3.66 -12.53 -0.82
N MET A 69 4.69 -12.64 0.01
CA MET A 69 4.74 -13.55 1.15
C MET A 69 4.52 -12.75 2.43
N THR A 70 3.48 -13.08 3.17
CA THR A 70 3.05 -12.30 4.34
C THR A 70 3.00 -13.15 5.59
N GLY A 71 3.50 -12.61 6.69
CA GLY A 71 3.26 -13.11 8.04
C GLY A 71 2.47 -12.09 8.84
N LYS A 72 1.52 -12.56 9.66
CA LYS A 72 0.75 -11.71 10.58
C LYS A 72 0.66 -12.32 11.97
N LEU A 73 0.44 -11.45 12.95
CA LEU A 73 0.00 -11.78 14.28
C LEU A 73 -1.19 -10.87 14.64
N THR A 74 -2.35 -11.47 14.87
CA THR A 74 -3.53 -10.78 15.37
C THR A 74 -3.70 -11.07 16.86
N VAL A 75 -3.96 -10.05 17.67
CA VAL A 75 -4.34 -10.18 19.08
C VAL A 75 -5.71 -9.54 19.26
N GLY A 76 -6.63 -10.25 19.90
CA GLY A 76 -7.99 -9.74 20.04
C GLY A 76 -8.91 -10.53 20.97
N GLY A 77 -10.14 -10.01 21.05
CA GLY A 77 -11.22 -10.55 21.88
C GLY A 77 -12.55 -10.63 21.16
N GLY A 78 -13.42 -11.51 21.64
CA GLY A 78 -14.72 -11.78 21.05
C GLY A 78 -14.64 -12.56 19.73
N ARG A 79 -15.80 -12.74 19.09
CA ARG A 79 -15.92 -13.38 17.78
C ARG A 79 -16.98 -12.67 16.96
N THR A 80 -16.72 -12.47 15.67
CA THR A 80 -17.66 -11.86 14.72
C THR A 80 -17.36 -12.41 13.32
N ASN A 81 -18.10 -11.95 12.30
CA ASN A 81 -17.87 -12.34 10.92
C ASN A 81 -16.42 -12.07 10.49
N PRO A 82 -15.82 -12.95 9.68
CA PRO A 82 -14.46 -12.75 9.22
C PRO A 82 -14.30 -11.42 8.43
N MET A 83 -13.21 -10.72 8.68
CA MET A 83 -12.79 -9.55 7.91
C MET A 83 -11.45 -9.85 7.26
N SER A 84 -11.31 -9.53 5.97
CA SER A 84 -10.08 -9.79 5.23
C SER A 84 -8.93 -8.94 5.78
N VAL A 85 -7.75 -9.55 5.92
CA VAL A 85 -6.50 -8.85 6.23
C VAL A 85 -5.68 -8.76 4.95
N TYR A 86 -5.49 -7.56 4.39
CA TYR A 86 -4.80 -7.41 3.10
C TYR A 86 -3.28 -7.35 3.29
N PRO A 87 -2.50 -8.15 2.56
CA PRO A 87 -1.03 -8.11 2.58
C PRO A 87 -0.41 -6.74 2.27
N LEU A 88 -0.98 -6.02 1.31
CA LEU A 88 -0.36 -4.86 0.68
C LEU A 88 -1.43 -3.92 0.10
N HIS A 89 -1.60 -3.82 -1.22
CA HIS A 89 -2.55 -2.92 -1.90
C HIS A 89 -3.93 -3.56 -2.11
N MET A 90 -4.88 -2.81 -2.70
CA MET A 90 -6.27 -3.28 -2.83
C MET A 90 -6.45 -4.54 -3.69
N ASP A 91 -5.64 -4.71 -4.73
CA ASP A 91 -5.72 -5.88 -5.61
C ASP A 91 -4.89 -7.07 -5.12
N SER A 92 -4.16 -6.92 -4.00
CA SER A 92 -3.47 -8.04 -3.38
C SER A 92 -4.48 -9.00 -2.77
N GLY A 93 -4.54 -10.21 -3.31
CA GLY A 93 -5.35 -11.29 -2.78
C GLY A 93 -4.91 -11.72 -1.39
N THR A 94 -5.86 -12.21 -0.60
CA THR A 94 -5.62 -12.69 0.76
C THR A 94 -6.54 -13.84 1.14
N GLY A 95 -5.95 -14.88 1.71
CA GLY A 95 -6.67 -15.92 2.42
C GLY A 95 -6.71 -15.70 3.94
N MET A 96 -6.05 -14.65 4.43
CA MET A 96 -6.01 -14.34 5.85
C MET A 96 -7.24 -13.54 6.29
N GLU A 97 -7.80 -13.94 7.42
CA GLU A 97 -8.93 -13.26 8.02
C GLU A 97 -8.67 -12.97 9.49
N ASP A 98 -9.35 -11.92 9.95
CA ASP A 98 -9.53 -11.61 11.35
C ASP A 98 -10.95 -12.03 11.75
N THR A 99 -11.08 -12.83 12.81
CA THR A 99 -12.39 -13.28 13.34
C THR A 99 -12.72 -12.66 14.70
N TYR A 100 -11.84 -11.83 15.26
CA TYR A 100 -12.07 -11.13 16.51
C TYR A 100 -13.04 -9.97 16.32
N LYS A 101 -13.79 -9.66 17.38
CA LYS A 101 -14.67 -8.48 17.39
C LYS A 101 -13.84 -7.21 17.63
N TYR A 102 -12.84 -7.28 18.49
CA TYR A 102 -11.90 -6.19 18.74
C TYR A 102 -10.50 -6.75 18.66
N SER A 103 -9.65 -6.17 17.82
CA SER A 103 -8.32 -6.71 17.55
C SER A 103 -7.36 -5.67 17.02
N GLY A 104 -6.08 -5.94 17.26
CA GLY A 104 -4.96 -5.36 16.54
C GLY A 104 -4.21 -6.47 15.81
N THR A 105 -3.84 -6.22 14.56
CA THR A 105 -3.01 -7.10 13.75
C THR A 105 -1.77 -6.34 13.33
N LEU A 106 -0.61 -6.97 13.51
CA LEU A 106 0.66 -6.53 12.94
C LEU A 106 1.11 -7.57 11.92
N GLY A 107 1.66 -7.14 10.80
CA GLY A 107 2.23 -8.06 9.83
C GLY A 107 3.31 -7.42 8.96
N THR A 108 3.97 -8.27 8.20
CA THR A 108 5.01 -7.92 7.25
C THR A 108 4.84 -8.73 5.98
N SER A 109 5.07 -8.09 4.84
CA SER A 109 4.96 -8.66 3.51
C SER A 109 6.29 -8.48 2.78
N MET A 110 6.88 -9.60 2.34
CA MET A 110 7.97 -9.59 1.38
C MET A 110 7.38 -9.65 -0.02
N VAL A 111 7.73 -8.67 -0.85
CA VAL A 111 7.31 -8.55 -2.24
C VAL A 111 8.51 -8.91 -3.11
N LEU A 112 8.36 -9.93 -3.94
CA LEU A 112 9.33 -10.24 -4.99
C LEU A 112 8.71 -9.88 -6.34
N ASN A 113 9.37 -9.00 -7.09
CA ASN A 113 8.85 -8.48 -8.35
C ASN A 113 9.77 -8.81 -9.53
N ASN A 114 9.17 -9.08 -10.69
CA ASN A 114 9.90 -9.45 -11.91
C ASN A 114 10.69 -8.31 -12.59
N ASN A 115 10.66 -7.09 -12.05
CA ASN A 115 11.46 -5.95 -12.50
C ASN A 115 12.46 -5.51 -11.42
N ASP A 116 12.92 -6.44 -10.57
CA ASP A 116 13.88 -6.21 -9.48
C ASP A 116 13.39 -5.24 -8.39
N ARG A 117 12.06 -5.14 -8.24
CA ARG A 117 11.41 -4.29 -7.24
C ARG A 117 11.10 -5.03 -5.94
N ASN A 118 12.12 -5.67 -5.37
CA ASN A 118 11.95 -6.52 -4.20
C ASN A 118 11.93 -5.70 -2.91
N GLN A 119 10.87 -5.81 -2.12
CA GLN A 119 10.62 -4.94 -0.97
C GLN A 119 10.13 -5.72 0.25
N GLN A 120 10.38 -5.19 1.45
CA GLN A 120 9.68 -5.57 2.66
C GLN A 120 8.80 -4.42 3.16
N VAL A 121 7.49 -4.68 3.30
CA VAL A 121 6.49 -3.70 3.74
C VAL A 121 5.80 -4.18 5.00
N GLY A 122 5.63 -3.30 5.98
CA GLY A 122 4.90 -3.60 7.20
C GLY A 122 3.45 -3.15 7.11
N PHE A 123 2.57 -3.75 7.90
CA PHE A 123 1.20 -3.25 8.06
C PHE A 123 0.66 -3.44 9.47
N VAL A 124 -0.29 -2.58 9.80
CA VAL A 124 -1.13 -2.66 10.99
C VAL A 124 -2.59 -2.66 10.57
N GLN A 125 -3.40 -3.48 11.22
CA GLN A 125 -4.86 -3.43 11.11
C GLN A 125 -5.49 -3.36 12.50
N LEU A 126 -6.42 -2.44 12.68
CA LEU A 126 -7.27 -2.33 13.86
C LEU A 126 -8.70 -2.67 13.49
N ARG A 127 -9.40 -3.34 14.40
CA ARG A 127 -10.79 -3.72 14.18
C ARG A 127 -11.65 -3.43 15.40
N ALA A 128 -12.84 -2.91 15.14
CA ALA A 128 -13.92 -2.74 16.10
C ALA A 128 -15.26 -3.15 15.48
N GLY A 129 -15.71 -4.37 15.76
CA GLY A 129 -16.92 -4.99 15.22
C GLY A 129 -16.85 -5.15 13.70
N ASN A 130 -17.64 -4.33 13.00
CA ASN A 130 -17.70 -4.29 11.54
C ASN A 130 -16.79 -3.26 10.92
N PHE A 131 -16.16 -2.42 11.73
CA PHE A 131 -15.24 -1.41 11.27
C PHE A 131 -13.82 -1.97 11.33
N GLY A 132 -13.10 -1.88 10.22
CA GLY A 132 -11.68 -2.17 10.12
C GLY A 132 -10.95 -0.96 9.57
N PHE A 133 -9.78 -0.69 10.13
CA PHE A 133 -8.82 0.25 9.56
C PHE A 133 -7.51 -0.49 9.37
N GLN A 134 -6.94 -0.42 8.18
CA GLN A 134 -5.64 -0.97 7.88
C GLN A 134 -4.74 0.12 7.32
N PHE A 135 -3.46 0.06 7.66
CA PHE A 135 -2.42 0.92 7.14
C PHE A 135 -1.18 0.06 6.87
N TYR A 136 -0.58 0.22 5.70
CA TYR A 136 0.71 -0.36 5.36
C TYR A 136 1.66 0.72 4.91
N ASN A 137 2.94 0.47 5.13
CA ASN A 137 3.99 1.41 4.85
C ASN A 137 5.36 0.72 4.93
N ASP A 138 6.39 1.28 4.33
CA ASP A 138 7.76 0.80 4.46
C ASP A 138 8.64 1.67 5.38
N PHE A 139 8.21 2.88 5.77
CA PHE A 139 9.02 3.87 6.49
C PHE A 139 9.44 3.54 7.93
N GLY A 140 10.37 4.36 8.41
CA GLY A 140 11.23 4.21 9.59
C GLY A 140 10.61 3.72 10.90
N GLY A 141 9.32 3.93 11.16
CA GLY A 141 8.65 3.34 12.32
C GLY A 141 8.60 1.80 12.23
N PHE A 142 8.27 1.28 11.05
CA PHE A 142 8.20 -0.15 10.76
C PHE A 142 9.58 -0.77 10.57
N LYS A 143 10.52 -0.03 9.97
CA LYS A 143 11.94 -0.42 9.93
C LYS A 143 12.55 -0.61 11.32
N LYS A 144 12.26 0.29 12.26
CA LYS A 144 12.78 0.22 13.65
C LYS A 144 12.37 -1.06 14.39
N ILE A 145 11.22 -1.63 14.06
CA ILE A 145 10.73 -2.88 14.65
C ILE A 145 10.92 -4.10 13.72
N GLY A 146 11.66 -3.94 12.60
CA GLY A 146 12.07 -5.02 11.72
C GLY A 146 11.00 -5.59 10.80
N ILE A 147 9.90 -4.86 10.55
CA ILE A 147 8.79 -5.32 9.70
C ILE A 147 8.75 -4.66 8.32
N ALA A 148 9.71 -3.79 8.02
CA ALA A 148 9.88 -3.13 6.73
C ALA A 148 11.37 -2.81 6.46
N ASP A 149 11.74 -2.59 5.20
CA ASP A 149 13.12 -2.24 4.80
C ASP A 149 13.42 -0.73 4.83
N GLY A 150 12.38 0.11 4.69
CA GLY A 150 12.41 1.57 4.82
C GLY A 150 13.29 2.28 3.82
N HIS A 151 13.07 1.97 2.55
CA HIS A 151 13.73 2.62 1.42
C HIS A 151 12.85 3.60 0.64
N ASP A 152 11.55 3.72 0.95
CA ASP A 152 10.60 4.64 0.30
C ASP A 152 10.57 4.49 -1.22
N ARG A 153 10.29 3.26 -1.65
CA ARG A 153 10.22 2.89 -3.06
C ARG A 153 9.09 1.90 -3.30
N TRP A 154 8.51 1.93 -4.50
CA TRP A 154 7.46 1.00 -4.93
C TRP A 154 6.25 1.10 -4.01
N TRP A 155 5.94 0.11 -3.17
CA TRP A 155 4.77 0.17 -2.30
C TRP A 155 5.06 0.95 -1.01
N THR A 156 5.08 2.27 -1.11
CA THR A 156 5.52 3.20 -0.05
C THR A 156 4.46 3.48 1.01
N GLY A 157 3.19 3.28 0.68
CA GLY A 157 2.15 3.51 1.65
C GLY A 157 0.75 3.29 1.14
N GLY A 158 -0.12 2.91 2.05
CA GLY A 158 -1.55 2.89 1.80
C GLY A 158 -2.36 2.62 3.04
N GLY A 159 -3.65 2.92 2.95
CA GLY A 159 -4.59 2.77 4.03
C GLY A 159 -5.95 2.36 3.52
N LYS A 160 -6.69 1.60 4.32
CA LYS A 160 -7.99 1.04 3.95
C LYS A 160 -8.94 1.16 5.12
N VAL A 161 -10.13 1.68 4.86
CA VAL A 161 -11.28 1.56 5.76
C VAL A 161 -12.17 0.46 5.21
N ILE A 162 -12.48 -0.52 6.05
CA ILE A 162 -13.31 -1.68 5.72
C ILE A 162 -14.57 -1.60 6.56
N LEU A 163 -15.72 -1.56 5.90
CA LEU A 163 -17.03 -1.62 6.52
C LEU A 163 -17.66 -2.97 6.18
N GLY A 164 -17.62 -3.88 7.13
CA GLY A 164 -18.21 -5.21 7.01
C GLY A 164 -19.69 -5.26 7.38
N ASN A 165 -20.36 -6.35 7.01
CA ASN A 165 -21.72 -6.65 7.44
C ASN A 165 -21.72 -7.76 8.52
N ASN A 166 -22.46 -7.53 9.62
CA ASN A 166 -22.63 -8.53 10.70
C ASN A 166 -23.42 -9.77 10.26
N ARG A 167 -24.09 -9.74 9.11
CA ARG A 167 -25.02 -10.78 8.66
C ARG A 167 -24.65 -11.40 7.32
N SER A 168 -23.59 -10.91 6.66
CA SER A 168 -23.18 -11.40 5.35
C SER A 168 -21.71 -11.07 5.08
N ASN A 169 -21.13 -11.68 4.05
CA ASN A 169 -19.74 -11.44 3.64
C ASN A 169 -19.56 -10.17 2.79
N TYR A 170 -20.54 -9.27 2.80
CA TYR A 170 -20.44 -8.00 2.07
C TYR A 170 -19.49 -7.05 2.81
N GLN A 171 -18.63 -6.39 2.05
CA GLN A 171 -17.73 -5.36 2.58
C GLN A 171 -17.72 -4.16 1.64
N MET A 172 -17.81 -2.96 2.20
CA MET A 172 -17.42 -1.73 1.49
C MET A 172 -16.01 -1.37 1.92
N ILE A 173 -15.17 -0.99 0.95
CA ILE A 173 -13.79 -0.68 1.19
C ILE A 173 -13.46 0.65 0.54
N ILE A 174 -12.89 1.55 1.33
CA ILE A 174 -12.32 2.81 0.85
C ILE A 174 -10.83 2.71 1.06
N ALA A 175 -10.05 2.77 -0.02
CA ALA A 175 -8.60 2.57 0.02
C ALA A 175 -7.85 3.76 -0.57
N SER A 176 -6.65 3.99 -0.05
CA SER A 176 -5.61 4.81 -0.65
C SER A 176 -4.38 3.93 -0.79
N ASP A 177 -3.84 3.79 -1.98
CA ASP A 177 -2.57 3.09 -2.24
C ASP A 177 -1.64 4.07 -2.96
N VAL A 178 -0.34 4.02 -2.68
CA VAL A 178 0.67 4.80 -3.40
C VAL A 178 1.78 3.87 -3.88
N PHE A 179 2.15 4.07 -5.13
CA PHE A 179 3.28 3.41 -5.76
C PHE A 179 4.30 4.47 -6.20
N THR A 180 5.58 4.25 -5.92
CA THR A 180 6.66 5.13 -6.38
C THR A 180 7.77 4.36 -7.10
N ALA A 181 8.61 5.06 -7.84
CA ALA A 181 9.92 4.60 -8.27
C ALA A 181 10.86 4.42 -7.08
N ASP A 182 11.99 3.76 -7.32
CA ASP A 182 13.15 3.91 -6.43
C ASP A 182 13.60 5.37 -6.49
N THR A 183 13.53 6.03 -5.33
CA THR A 183 13.90 7.44 -5.19
C THR A 183 15.23 7.56 -4.46
N ASP A 184 15.89 8.72 -4.59
CA ASP A 184 17.10 9.02 -3.84
C ASP A 184 16.76 9.36 -2.37
N SER A 185 16.16 8.39 -1.67
CA SER A 185 15.74 8.51 -0.27
C SER A 185 16.91 8.74 0.71
N GLU A 186 18.15 8.60 0.24
CA GLU A 186 19.39 8.73 0.99
C GLU A 186 20.26 9.92 0.53
N SER A 187 19.72 10.81 -0.33
CA SER A 187 20.41 12.00 -0.81
C SER A 187 20.74 12.91 0.37
N VAL A 188 22.04 13.16 0.59
CA VAL A 188 22.49 14.13 1.58
C VAL A 188 21.97 15.52 1.22
N THR A 189 21.97 15.86 -0.08
CA THR A 189 21.48 17.14 -0.59
C THR A 189 19.99 17.32 -0.32
N ASP A 190 19.16 16.31 -0.59
CA ASP A 190 17.72 16.42 -0.34
C ASP A 190 17.42 16.44 1.16
N SER A 191 18.18 15.68 1.97
CA SER A 191 18.09 15.71 3.43
C SER A 191 18.42 17.08 4.01
N GLU A 192 19.48 17.72 3.54
CA GLU A 192 19.87 19.07 3.97
C GLU A 192 18.88 20.14 3.49
N ALA A 193 18.36 20.02 2.28
CA ALA A 193 17.33 20.91 1.77
C ALA A 193 16.01 20.75 2.57
N ALA A 194 15.59 19.52 2.91
CA ALA A 194 14.44 19.28 3.76
C ALA A 194 14.63 19.84 5.18
N LYS A 195 15.83 19.73 5.76
CA LYS A 195 16.13 20.34 7.07
C LYS A 195 16.01 21.87 7.05
N ARG A 196 16.50 22.51 5.99
CA ARG A 196 16.36 23.98 5.80
C ARG A 196 14.90 24.38 5.69
N SER A 197 14.12 23.68 4.86
CA SER A 197 12.68 23.92 4.71
C SER A 197 11.92 23.79 6.03
N LEU A 198 12.30 22.82 6.87
CA LEU A 198 11.71 22.66 8.20
C LEU A 198 12.07 23.81 9.13
N ALA A 199 13.33 24.24 9.16
CA ALA A 199 13.76 25.37 9.96
C ALA A 199 12.98 26.65 9.59
N ASP A 200 12.80 26.91 8.29
CA ASP A 200 12.02 28.05 7.79
C ASP A 200 10.52 27.93 8.15
N PHE A 201 9.96 26.72 8.10
CA PHE A 201 8.60 26.45 8.54
C PHE A 201 8.43 26.71 10.04
N GLU A 202 9.36 26.24 10.87
CA GLU A 202 9.31 26.42 12.31
C GLU A 202 9.48 27.88 12.72
N GLN A 203 10.35 28.63 12.02
CA GLN A 203 10.53 30.05 12.24
C GLN A 203 9.25 30.86 11.94
N ARG A 204 8.53 30.51 10.87
CA ARG A 204 7.24 31.15 10.52
C ARG A 204 6.11 30.87 11.51
N HIS A 205 6.25 29.83 12.33
CA HIS A 205 5.25 29.40 13.31
C HIS A 205 5.66 29.65 14.77
N ILE A 206 6.66 30.50 14.99
CA ILE A 206 6.99 30.95 16.34
C ILE A 206 5.78 31.69 16.92
N GLY A 207 5.23 31.17 18.02
CA GLY A 207 4.04 31.71 18.67
C GLY A 207 2.70 31.23 18.12
N SER A 208 2.68 30.42 17.05
CA SER A 208 1.45 29.76 16.57
C SER A 208 0.99 28.66 17.52
N SER A 209 -0.32 28.40 17.53
CA SER A 209 -0.85 27.26 18.28
C SER A 209 -0.40 25.92 17.68
N GLY A 210 -0.36 24.87 18.50
CA GLY A 210 -0.01 23.51 18.02
C GLY A 210 -0.95 23.00 16.92
N PHE A 211 -2.23 23.39 16.97
CA PHE A 211 -3.21 23.04 15.95
C PHE A 211 -2.97 23.77 14.61
N GLU A 212 -2.64 25.06 14.65
CA GLU A 212 -2.27 25.81 13.45
C GLU A 212 -1.01 25.24 12.81
N LYS A 213 0.04 24.97 13.61
CA LYS A 213 1.27 24.33 13.13
C LYS A 213 0.96 22.96 12.52
N PHE A 214 0.10 22.16 13.14
CA PHE A 214 -0.31 20.86 12.61
C PHE A 214 -1.04 20.97 11.27
N LYS A 215 -2.05 21.85 11.19
CA LYS A 215 -2.84 22.08 9.97
C LYS A 215 -1.95 22.60 8.84
N ASP A 216 -1.11 23.59 9.12
CA ASP A 216 -0.22 24.16 8.11
C ASP A 216 0.81 23.13 7.63
N LYS A 217 1.38 22.35 8.55
CA LYS A 217 2.30 21.25 8.21
C LYS A 217 1.62 20.19 7.33
N ALA A 218 0.36 19.86 7.60
CA ALA A 218 -0.37 18.86 6.82
C ALA A 218 -0.71 19.35 5.41
N PHE A 219 -1.19 20.59 5.28
CA PHE A 219 -1.84 21.05 4.04
C PHE A 219 -1.03 22.07 3.22
N ASN A 220 -0.16 22.86 3.85
CA ASN A 220 0.51 23.99 3.19
C ASN A 220 2.04 23.87 3.17
N TYR A 221 2.62 23.07 4.05
CA TYR A 221 4.05 22.80 4.06
C TYR A 221 4.45 21.87 2.90
N THR A 222 5.50 22.25 2.18
CA THR A 222 6.16 21.39 1.19
C THR A 222 7.64 21.35 1.52
N PRO A 223 8.18 20.22 2.02
CA PRO A 223 9.57 20.11 2.46
C PRO A 223 10.54 20.35 1.32
N THR A 224 10.62 19.43 0.37
CA THR A 224 11.41 19.47 -0.87
C THR A 224 10.76 18.54 -1.89
N THR A 225 11.26 18.49 -3.12
CA THR A 225 10.81 17.52 -4.14
C THR A 225 11.96 16.60 -4.49
N ALA A 226 11.70 15.29 -4.56
CA ALA A 226 12.67 14.29 -4.96
C ALA A 226 13.08 14.48 -6.43
N THR A 227 14.33 14.16 -6.73
CA THR A 227 14.80 14.03 -8.12
C THR A 227 14.77 12.58 -8.56
N GLU A 228 14.55 12.36 -9.85
CA GLU A 228 14.57 11.00 -10.41
C GLU A 228 15.97 10.43 -10.29
N VAL A 229 16.05 9.16 -9.87
CA VAL A 229 17.33 8.48 -9.69
C VAL A 229 18.05 8.37 -11.04
N GLY A 230 19.27 8.94 -11.10
CA GLY A 230 20.17 8.83 -12.25
C GLY A 230 21.22 7.72 -12.10
N GLN A 231 21.91 7.39 -13.19
CA GLN A 231 22.95 6.35 -13.19
C GLN A 231 24.11 6.67 -12.23
N ASP A 232 24.47 7.95 -12.07
CA ASP A 232 25.52 8.37 -11.16
C ASP A 232 25.18 8.05 -9.70
N PHE A 233 23.91 8.22 -9.31
CA PHE A 233 23.43 7.82 -7.99
C PHE A 233 23.51 6.31 -7.80
N LEU A 234 23.05 5.54 -8.80
CA LEU A 234 23.09 4.08 -8.73
C LEU A 234 24.52 3.54 -8.62
N ASN A 235 25.47 4.15 -9.35
CA ASN A 235 26.89 3.82 -9.24
C ASN A 235 27.44 4.09 -7.83
N PHE A 236 27.00 5.17 -7.19
CA PHE A 236 27.52 5.58 -5.88
C PHE A 236 26.85 4.89 -4.69
N LYS A 237 25.54 4.61 -4.76
CA LYS A 237 24.72 4.14 -3.63
C LYS A 237 24.10 2.76 -3.79
N ARG A 238 24.15 2.18 -4.99
CA ARG A 238 23.47 0.93 -5.34
C ARG A 238 24.36 0.02 -6.17
N ASP A 239 25.67 0.01 -5.88
CA ASP A 239 26.66 -0.90 -6.47
C ASP A 239 26.66 -0.95 -8.01
N GLY A 240 26.28 0.14 -8.67
CA GLY A 240 26.27 0.21 -10.14
C GLY A 240 25.15 -0.57 -10.80
N VAL A 241 24.03 -0.81 -10.10
CA VAL A 241 22.80 -1.32 -10.73
C VAL A 241 22.45 -0.44 -11.94
N ALA A 242 22.15 -1.08 -13.06
CA ALA A 242 21.81 -0.36 -14.29
C ALA A 242 20.46 0.34 -14.14
N TRP A 243 20.39 1.59 -14.60
CA TRP A 243 19.12 2.31 -14.62
C TRP A 243 18.10 1.58 -15.50
N ASN A 244 16.92 1.34 -14.93
CA ASN A 244 15.80 0.63 -15.55
C ASN A 244 14.52 1.43 -15.34
N PRO A 245 13.77 1.79 -16.41
CA PRO A 245 12.53 2.56 -16.27
C PRO A 245 11.47 1.81 -15.45
N ASN A 246 11.47 0.47 -15.43
CA ASN A 246 10.50 -0.31 -14.67
C ASN A 246 10.72 -0.25 -13.15
N ALA A 247 11.85 0.28 -12.69
CA ALA A 247 12.18 0.45 -11.27
C ALA A 247 12.38 1.91 -10.86
N HIS A 248 12.91 2.76 -11.74
CA HIS A 248 13.41 4.10 -11.38
C HIS A 248 12.63 5.26 -12.01
N SER A 249 11.78 4.99 -13.00
CA SER A 249 11.09 6.08 -13.72
C SER A 249 9.97 6.71 -12.90
N PHE A 250 9.92 8.04 -12.87
CA PHE A 250 8.83 8.78 -12.23
C PHE A 250 7.47 8.61 -12.91
N ASP A 251 7.42 8.02 -14.11
CA ASP A 251 6.17 7.51 -14.70
C ASP A 251 5.52 6.40 -13.85
N LEU A 252 6.26 5.72 -12.96
CA LEU A 252 5.70 4.76 -12.00
C LEU A 252 4.96 5.42 -10.84
N ASN A 253 5.34 6.66 -10.50
CA ASN A 253 4.81 7.38 -9.36
C ASN A 253 3.33 7.67 -9.58
N GLN A 254 2.47 7.13 -8.73
CA GLN A 254 1.04 7.36 -8.79
C GLN A 254 0.39 6.96 -7.47
N GLY A 255 -0.61 7.75 -7.08
CA GLY A 255 -1.53 7.35 -6.03
C GLY A 255 -2.77 6.72 -6.63
N ARG A 256 -3.53 6.04 -5.79
CA ARG A 256 -4.85 5.52 -6.10
C ARG A 256 -5.79 5.72 -4.93
N THR A 257 -6.97 6.28 -5.19
CA THR A 257 -8.12 6.23 -4.28
C THR A 257 -9.13 5.24 -4.82
N SER A 258 -9.53 4.25 -4.02
CA SER A 258 -10.45 3.20 -4.44
C SER A 258 -11.71 3.20 -3.58
N PHE A 259 -12.86 3.01 -4.22
CA PHE A 259 -14.15 2.73 -3.58
C PHE A 259 -14.67 1.40 -4.09
N HIS A 260 -14.68 0.37 -3.25
CA HIS A 260 -14.99 -1.01 -3.64
C HIS A 260 -16.14 -1.57 -2.82
N ALA A 261 -17.00 -2.33 -3.50
CA ALA A 261 -17.95 -3.23 -2.88
C ALA A 261 -17.56 -4.66 -3.19
N ARG A 262 -17.25 -5.44 -2.16
CA ARG A 262 -17.01 -6.88 -2.24
C ARG A 262 -18.27 -7.62 -1.84
N THR A 263 -18.67 -8.56 -2.68
CA THR A 263 -19.80 -9.47 -2.48
C THR A 263 -19.28 -10.91 -2.50
N PRO A 264 -20.10 -11.89 -2.09
CA PRO A 264 -19.74 -13.30 -2.24
C PRO A 264 -19.48 -13.73 -3.70
N GLN A 265 -20.02 -13.02 -4.68
CA GLN A 265 -19.92 -13.35 -6.11
C GLN A 265 -18.79 -12.62 -6.83
N GLY A 266 -18.24 -11.55 -6.24
CA GLY A 266 -17.23 -10.74 -6.90
C GLY A 266 -16.96 -9.40 -6.21
N SER A 267 -16.30 -8.52 -6.94
CA SER A 267 -16.03 -7.15 -6.53
C SER A 267 -16.32 -6.20 -7.68
N ILE A 268 -16.85 -5.04 -7.32
CA ILE A 268 -16.97 -3.87 -8.18
C ILE A 268 -16.31 -2.70 -7.47
N GLY A 269 -15.57 -1.90 -8.23
CA GLY A 269 -14.86 -0.76 -7.69
C GLY A 269 -14.78 0.40 -8.67
N ILE A 270 -14.58 1.59 -8.12
CA ILE A 270 -14.19 2.79 -8.88
C ILE A 270 -12.88 3.26 -8.28
N ASN A 271 -11.88 3.46 -9.14
CA ASN A 271 -10.55 3.91 -8.73
C ASN A 271 -10.24 5.24 -9.41
N GLY A 272 -9.79 6.23 -8.64
CA GLY A 272 -9.10 7.41 -9.15
C GLY A 272 -7.60 7.19 -9.01
N ILE A 273 -6.85 7.35 -10.10
CA ILE A 273 -5.42 7.04 -10.17
C ILE A 273 -4.67 8.25 -10.73
N GLY A 274 -3.46 8.50 -10.24
CA GLY A 274 -2.55 9.54 -10.74
C GLY A 274 -1.96 10.40 -9.62
N GLN A 275 -1.32 11.50 -10.01
CA GLN A 275 -0.65 12.43 -9.08
C GLN A 275 -1.57 12.96 -7.96
N GLY A 276 -2.81 13.32 -8.29
CA GLY A 276 -3.79 13.88 -7.35
C GLY A 276 -4.24 12.90 -6.26
N HIS A 277 -3.88 11.63 -6.38
CA HIS A 277 -4.22 10.58 -5.43
C HIS A 277 -3.06 10.20 -4.50
N MET A 278 -1.92 10.89 -4.57
CA MET A 278 -0.73 10.67 -3.72
C MET A 278 -0.83 11.31 -2.32
N TYR A 279 -1.99 11.89 -1.96
CA TYR A 279 -2.16 12.68 -0.73
C TYR A 279 -1.74 11.97 0.56
N SER A 280 -1.88 10.65 0.65
CA SER A 280 -1.51 9.88 1.84
C SER A 280 0.01 9.87 2.04
N GLN A 281 0.77 9.66 0.98
CA GLN A 281 2.22 9.78 0.98
C GLN A 281 2.65 11.23 1.23
N ASP A 282 2.08 12.19 0.51
CA ASP A 282 2.43 13.60 0.66
C ASP A 282 2.24 14.08 2.10
N MET A 283 1.12 13.71 2.73
CA MET A 283 0.85 14.02 4.11
C MET A 283 1.90 13.42 5.05
N ILE A 284 2.25 12.13 4.89
CA ILE A 284 3.27 11.46 5.70
C ILE A 284 4.61 12.18 5.53
N HIS A 285 5.05 12.42 4.30
CA HIS A 285 6.34 13.03 3.97
C HIS A 285 6.44 14.44 4.54
N ARG A 286 5.35 15.23 4.49
CA ARG A 286 5.28 16.53 5.16
C ARG A 286 5.45 16.41 6.67
N PHE A 287 4.79 15.44 7.32
CA PHE A 287 4.89 15.25 8.76
C PHE A 287 6.30 14.83 9.22
N ILE A 288 6.92 13.90 8.51
CA ILE A 288 8.27 13.40 8.81
C ILE A 288 9.39 14.27 8.23
N ASN A 289 9.03 15.33 7.51
CA ASN A 289 9.94 16.23 6.83
C ASN A 289 10.87 15.52 5.82
N PHE A 290 10.24 14.83 4.89
CA PHE A 290 10.88 14.07 3.82
C PHE A 290 10.43 14.61 2.46
N HIS A 291 11.26 14.48 1.41
CA HIS A 291 10.93 15.03 0.10
C HIS A 291 9.61 14.49 -0.46
N LEU A 292 8.86 15.30 -1.19
CA LEU A 292 7.69 14.85 -1.95
C LEU A 292 8.15 14.20 -3.24
N ILE A 293 7.52 13.09 -3.62
CA ILE A 293 7.87 12.36 -4.83
C ILE A 293 6.91 12.81 -5.93
N PRO A 294 7.39 13.51 -6.98
CA PRO A 294 6.53 14.01 -8.03
C PRO A 294 6.04 12.86 -8.91
N SER A 295 4.91 13.04 -9.56
CA SER A 295 4.34 12.06 -10.48
C SER A 295 4.14 12.68 -11.86
N GLU A 296 4.56 11.94 -12.89
CA GLU A 296 4.31 12.30 -14.29
C GLU A 296 2.94 11.80 -14.77
N ARG A 297 2.19 11.08 -13.92
CA ARG A 297 0.93 10.44 -14.29
C ARG A 297 -0.25 11.39 -14.16
N PRO A 298 -0.97 11.65 -15.27
CA PRO A 298 -2.20 12.43 -15.20
C PRO A 298 -3.27 11.68 -14.40
N ASN A 299 -4.17 12.44 -13.80
CA ASN A 299 -5.30 11.87 -13.07
C ASN A 299 -6.31 11.24 -14.03
N TYR A 300 -6.75 10.03 -13.73
CA TYR A 300 -7.83 9.38 -14.44
C TYR A 300 -8.69 8.54 -13.51
N TRP A 301 -9.88 8.18 -13.99
CA TRP A 301 -10.81 7.30 -13.28
C TRP A 301 -11.03 6.03 -14.08
N GLU A 302 -11.10 4.91 -13.36
CA GLU A 302 -11.43 3.61 -13.92
C GLU A 302 -12.49 2.90 -13.08
N VAL A 303 -13.22 2.01 -13.74
CA VAL A 303 -14.12 1.05 -13.13
C VAL A 303 -13.45 -0.31 -13.14
N GLN A 304 -13.46 -0.96 -12.00
CA GLN A 304 -12.93 -2.30 -11.80
C GLN A 304 -14.07 -3.28 -11.54
N ILE A 305 -14.08 -4.39 -12.25
CA ILE A 305 -15.03 -5.49 -12.01
C ILE A 305 -14.30 -6.82 -12.02
N GLY A 306 -14.74 -7.77 -11.18
CA GLY A 306 -14.09 -9.08 -11.14
C GLY A 306 -14.84 -10.11 -10.31
N PRO A 307 -14.90 -11.39 -10.73
CA PRO A 307 -15.34 -12.47 -9.85
C PRO A 307 -14.28 -12.71 -8.78
N ASN A 308 -14.74 -13.08 -7.59
CA ASN A 308 -13.88 -13.57 -6.51
C ASN A 308 -14.21 -15.05 -6.30
N ILE A 309 -13.22 -15.90 -6.47
CA ILE A 309 -13.34 -17.33 -6.20
C ILE A 309 -12.48 -17.62 -4.97
N ASN A 310 -13.13 -17.75 -3.82
CA ASN A 310 -12.50 -18.17 -2.58
C ASN A 310 -13.03 -19.54 -2.20
N THR A 311 -12.13 -20.53 -2.11
CA THR A 311 -12.44 -21.89 -1.68
C THR A 311 -11.58 -22.21 -0.45
N GLY A 312 -12.22 -22.53 0.67
CA GLY A 312 -11.53 -22.94 1.89
C GLY A 312 -11.98 -24.31 2.38
N PHE A 313 -11.13 -24.98 3.15
CA PHE A 313 -11.40 -26.22 3.87
C PHE A 313 -11.22 -26.00 5.36
#